data_AF-A0A8T0U4C7-F1
#
_entry.id   AF-A0A8T0U4C7-F1
#
_cell.length_a   1.000
_cell.length_b   1.000
_cell.length_c   1.000
_cell.angle_alpha   90.00
_cell.angle_beta   90.00
_cell.angle_gamma   90.00
#
_symmetry.space_group_name_H-M   'P 1'
#
loop_
_entity.id
_entity.type
_entity.pdbx_description
1 polymer ?
#
loop_
_entity_poly.entity_id
_entity_poly.type
_entity_poly.pdbx_seq_one_letter_code
_entity_poly.pdbx_strand_id
1 'polypeptide(L)'
;MHSGSTVMTTFSSKPPQCSSRRSCHVHIGAAAASPPPLIRRCPSVSWRWLEQRRHTRLQCGQSSPQQISNLDEDDSRLSQNAGIFHPSIWGDFFLGYSNPAAASSQQQTQMAERADKLKEQVAEMIASSTFRGQHERLHLIDTLERLCLDHLFEEDISAALSQIEAAGVSDCDIGTVALWFCLLRKHRYRVSPDVFARFKNEEGGFLADNPEDLLSLYNAAYMGVHGETILDEAILFTRRRLETALSNMEESLLAHEIKSALEIPSPRRVRIYESKHYISAYEKDATVHETVLQLAKLNSNIMQLHHQHDLEIITRWWKGLHVESKLPFARDRVVECYLWILGVYYEPCYSRSRIILTMVIAIVTLLDDIYDSYATPEECEILTKCIER
;
A
#
# COMPACT_ATOMS: atom_id res chain seq x y z
N MET A 1 -11.80 61.73 21.73
CA MET A 1 -13.19 61.86 21.24
C MET A 1 -13.16 61.44 19.77
N HIS A 2 -13.43 60.16 19.45
CA HIS A 2 -14.73 59.65 18.94
C HIS A 2 -15.19 60.45 17.71
N SER A 3 -15.41 59.92 16.51
CA SER A 3 -15.91 58.60 16.04
C SER A 3 -15.49 58.46 14.55
N GLY A 4 -15.23 57.31 13.93
CA GLY A 4 -16.06 56.11 13.80
C GLY A 4 -16.83 56.13 12.47
N SER A 5 -16.39 55.37 11.46
CA SER A 5 -17.31 54.76 10.49
C SER A 5 -16.66 53.57 9.76
N THR A 6 -17.32 52.43 9.91
CA THR A 6 -17.03 51.11 9.39
C THR A 6 -17.67 50.97 8.01
N VAL A 7 -16.93 50.46 7.01
CA VAL A 7 -17.53 49.99 5.75
C VAL A 7 -17.39 48.48 5.65
N MET A 8 -18.54 47.84 5.77
CA MET A 8 -18.82 46.44 5.58
C MET A 8 -18.98 46.19 4.08
N THR A 9 -18.18 45.30 3.47
CA THR A 9 -18.39 44.82 2.10
C THR A 9 -18.70 43.33 2.13
N THR A 10 -19.98 43.03 1.98
CA THR A 10 -20.52 41.71 1.65
C THR A 10 -20.32 41.46 0.15
N PHE A 11 -19.63 40.39 -0.23
CA PHE A 11 -19.69 39.85 -1.58
C PHE A 11 -20.37 38.47 -1.56
N SER A 12 -21.53 38.45 -2.22
CA SER A 12 -22.25 37.26 -2.66
C SER A 12 -21.80 36.95 -4.09
N SER A 13 -21.34 35.73 -4.37
CA SER A 13 -21.28 35.20 -5.73
C SER A 13 -21.47 33.68 -5.72
N LYS A 14 -22.55 33.25 -6.37
CA LYS A 14 -22.86 31.87 -6.73
C LYS A 14 -21.77 31.30 -7.65
N PRO A 15 -21.53 29.98 -7.63
CA PRO A 15 -20.64 29.33 -8.59
C PRO A 15 -21.24 29.34 -10.02
N PRO A 16 -20.41 29.40 -11.08
CA PRO A 16 -20.89 29.39 -12.45
C PRO A 16 -21.36 28.00 -12.86
N GLN A 17 -22.53 27.97 -13.52
CA GLN A 17 -23.07 26.81 -14.22
C GLN A 17 -22.27 26.57 -15.51
N CYS A 18 -21.75 25.37 -15.69
CA CYS A 18 -21.23 24.91 -16.98
C CYS A 18 -22.32 24.08 -17.67
N SER A 19 -22.78 24.54 -18.83
CA SER A 19 -23.79 23.92 -19.66
C SER A 19 -23.14 23.16 -20.82
N SER A 20 -23.21 21.83 -20.79
CA SER A 20 -23.30 21.02 -22.01
C SER A 20 -24.16 19.79 -21.72
N ARG A 21 -25.44 19.88 -22.11
CA ARG A 21 -26.36 18.73 -22.16
C ARG A 21 -26.02 17.90 -23.40
N ARG A 22 -25.66 16.64 -23.21
CA ARG A 22 -26.07 15.56 -24.13
C ARG A 22 -26.95 14.60 -23.34
N SER A 23 -28.20 14.55 -23.75
CA SER A 23 -29.24 13.65 -23.24
C SER A 23 -29.00 12.25 -23.80
N CYS A 24 -28.87 11.25 -22.94
CA CYS A 24 -29.11 9.86 -23.29
C CYS A 24 -30.23 9.35 -22.38
N HIS A 25 -31.43 9.24 -22.96
CA HIS A 25 -32.56 8.55 -22.34
C HIS A 25 -32.23 7.07 -22.19
N VAL A 26 -32.18 6.57 -20.95
CA VAL A 26 -32.22 5.13 -20.69
C VAL A 26 -33.68 4.73 -20.54
N HIS A 27 -34.18 3.98 -21.50
CA HIS A 27 -35.44 3.24 -21.40
C HIS A 27 -35.29 2.14 -20.34
N ILE A 28 -36.09 2.22 -19.27
CA ILE A 28 -36.30 1.11 -18.35
C ILE A 28 -37.35 0.20 -19.00
N GLY A 29 -36.89 -0.89 -19.61
CA GLY A 29 -37.72 -2.02 -20.02
C GLY A 29 -37.66 -3.10 -18.95
N ALA A 30 -38.80 -3.39 -18.32
CA ALA A 30 -38.96 -4.47 -17.36
C ALA A 30 -38.97 -5.83 -18.10
N ALA A 31 -38.13 -6.77 -17.66
CA ALA A 31 -38.27 -8.18 -18.00
C ALA A 31 -37.88 -9.08 -16.81
N ALA A 32 -38.88 -9.86 -16.40
CA ALA A 32 -38.97 -11.01 -15.51
C ALA A 32 -37.74 -11.47 -14.70
N ALA A 33 -37.99 -11.58 -13.40
CA ALA A 33 -37.13 -12.13 -12.36
C ALA A 33 -36.74 -13.60 -12.57
N SER A 34 -35.50 -13.93 -12.20
CA SER A 34 -35.07 -15.24 -11.71
C SER A 34 -34.20 -15.00 -10.48
N PRO A 35 -34.42 -15.71 -9.35
CA PRO A 35 -33.74 -15.38 -8.09
C PRO A 35 -32.27 -15.84 -8.12
N PRO A 36 -31.34 -15.10 -7.49
CA PRO A 36 -29.95 -15.52 -7.36
C PRO A 36 -29.82 -16.69 -6.36
N PRO A 37 -28.85 -17.60 -6.54
CA PRO A 37 -28.65 -18.71 -5.62
C PRO A 37 -28.16 -18.21 -4.25
N LEU A 38 -28.75 -18.78 -3.20
CA LEU A 38 -28.51 -18.49 -1.79
C LEU A 38 -27.02 -18.62 -1.44
N ILE A 39 -26.40 -17.50 -1.05
CA ILE A 39 -25.10 -17.49 -0.41
C ILE A 39 -25.25 -18.15 0.98
N ARG A 40 -24.67 -19.33 1.12
CA ARG A 40 -24.52 -20.03 2.40
C ARG A 40 -23.72 -19.16 3.37
N ARG A 41 -24.28 -18.93 4.55
CA ARG A 41 -23.57 -18.40 5.73
C ARG A 41 -22.38 -19.30 6.05
N CYS A 42 -21.17 -18.75 6.07
CA CYS A 42 -20.04 -19.37 6.75
C CYS A 42 -20.24 -19.27 8.28
N PRO A 43 -19.96 -20.32 9.06
CA PRO A 43 -20.07 -20.28 10.51
C PRO A 43 -18.91 -19.49 11.15
N SER A 44 -19.25 -18.84 12.26
CA SER A 44 -18.37 -18.11 13.18
C SER A 44 -17.13 -18.92 13.58
N VAL A 45 -15.96 -18.29 13.48
CA VAL A 45 -14.70 -18.80 14.04
C VAL A 45 -14.80 -18.74 15.56
N SER A 46 -14.89 -19.91 16.20
CA SER A 46 -14.90 -20.11 17.64
C SER A 46 -13.46 -20.30 18.13
N TRP A 47 -12.93 -19.34 18.88
CA TRP A 47 -11.68 -19.52 19.64
C TRP A 47 -11.95 -20.36 20.89
N ARG A 48 -11.80 -21.68 20.77
CA ARG A 48 -11.60 -22.58 21.91
C ARG A 48 -10.27 -23.31 21.72
N TRP A 49 -9.26 -22.90 22.46
CA TRP A 49 -8.15 -23.77 22.86
C TRP A 49 -7.96 -23.69 24.37
N LEU A 50 -7.57 -24.83 24.92
CA LEU A 50 -7.86 -25.28 26.28
C LEU A 50 -7.01 -24.59 27.36
N GLU A 51 -7.69 -24.40 28.49
CA GLU A 51 -7.15 -24.44 29.85
C GLU A 51 -6.35 -25.73 30.10
N GLN A 52 -5.09 -25.60 30.54
CA GLN A 52 -4.50 -26.56 31.48
C GLN A 52 -3.27 -25.99 32.18
N ARG A 53 -3.48 -25.39 33.37
CA ARG A 53 -2.56 -25.42 34.51
C ARG A 53 -3.27 -25.00 35.81
N ARG A 54 -3.79 -26.01 36.50
CA ARG A 54 -4.02 -26.06 37.97
C ARG A 54 -2.65 -25.98 38.68
N HIS A 55 -2.43 -25.54 39.92
CA HIS A 55 -3.22 -25.12 41.08
C HIS A 55 -2.21 -24.41 42.02
N THR A 56 -2.57 -23.28 42.61
CA THR A 56 -2.15 -22.97 43.99
C THR A 56 -3.26 -22.17 44.65
N ARG A 57 -3.99 -22.83 45.56
CA ARG A 57 -4.97 -22.20 46.46
C ARG A 57 -4.22 -21.39 47.50
N LEU A 58 -4.60 -20.13 47.68
CA LEU A 58 -4.57 -19.48 48.99
C LEU A 58 -5.95 -18.84 49.23
N GLN A 59 -6.42 -18.99 50.46
CA GLN A 59 -7.81 -18.92 50.88
C GLN A 59 -8.38 -17.50 50.87
N CYS A 60 -9.67 -17.41 50.55
CA CYS A 60 -10.51 -16.24 50.72
C CYS A 60 -10.90 -16.08 52.20
N GLY A 61 -10.66 -14.89 52.76
CA GLY A 61 -11.30 -14.41 53.99
C GLY A 61 -12.33 -13.34 53.63
N GLN A 62 -13.55 -13.47 54.15
CA GLN A 62 -14.64 -12.50 53.97
C GLN A 62 -14.48 -11.31 54.92
N SER A 63 -14.74 -10.08 54.44
CA SER A 63 -15.67 -9.13 55.09
C SER A 63 -15.77 -7.78 54.35
N SER A 64 -16.99 -7.49 53.85
CA SER A 64 -17.77 -6.24 53.96
C SER A 64 -17.25 -4.90 53.36
N PRO A 65 -18.17 -3.99 52.96
CA PRO A 65 -17.92 -3.00 51.92
C PRO A 65 -17.31 -1.71 52.46
N GLN A 66 -16.28 -1.20 51.78
CA GLN A 66 -15.74 0.13 52.03
C GLN A 66 -15.60 0.91 50.74
N GLN A 67 -16.42 1.96 50.68
CA GLN A 67 -16.13 3.32 50.20
C GLN A 67 -15.18 3.45 49.00
N ILE A 68 -15.79 3.86 47.89
CA ILE A 68 -15.11 4.56 46.79
C ILE A 68 -14.52 5.84 47.36
N SER A 69 -13.25 5.80 47.71
CA SER A 69 -12.45 6.99 47.97
C SER A 69 -11.00 6.69 47.63
N ASN A 70 -10.41 7.60 46.85
CA ASN A 70 -8.99 7.75 46.51
C ASN A 70 -8.56 7.13 45.17
N LEU A 71 -8.90 7.85 44.10
CA LEU A 71 -7.98 8.04 42.97
C LEU A 71 -6.84 8.93 43.49
N ASP A 72 -5.81 8.36 44.10
CA ASP A 72 -4.50 9.01 44.35
C ASP A 72 -3.53 8.01 45.05
N GLU A 73 -3.49 6.76 44.57
CA GLU A 73 -2.24 6.00 44.62
C GLU A 73 -1.59 6.20 43.26
N ASP A 74 -0.42 6.85 43.26
CA ASP A 74 0.49 6.89 42.12
C ASP A 74 0.54 5.49 41.52
N ASP A 75 -0.05 5.31 40.33
CA ASP A 75 -0.32 3.98 39.79
C ASP A 75 1.02 3.29 39.55
N SER A 76 1.43 2.46 40.52
CA SER A 76 2.72 1.77 40.49
C SER A 76 2.92 0.94 39.21
N ARG A 77 1.85 0.65 38.47
CA ARG A 77 1.88 0.03 37.14
C ARG A 77 2.42 0.96 36.06
N LEU A 78 2.12 2.26 36.13
CA LEU A 78 2.71 3.26 35.24
C LEU A 78 4.24 3.28 35.40
N SER A 79 4.76 3.16 36.63
CA SER A 79 6.22 3.09 36.85
C SER A 79 6.84 1.73 36.52
N GLN A 80 6.11 0.62 36.66
CA GLN A 80 6.58 -0.71 36.27
C GLN A 80 6.62 -0.93 34.75
N ASN A 81 5.68 -0.33 34.00
CA ASN A 81 5.55 -0.52 32.56
C ASN A 81 6.05 0.68 31.74
N ALA A 82 6.33 1.83 32.37
CA ALA A 82 7.05 2.93 31.74
C ALA A 82 8.46 2.47 31.35
N GLY A 83 8.74 2.49 30.04
CA GLY A 83 10.06 2.15 29.50
C GLY A 83 10.17 0.76 28.87
N ILE A 84 9.08 0.00 28.73
CA ILE A 84 9.08 -1.22 27.90
C ILE A 84 9.35 -0.86 26.43
N PHE A 85 8.80 0.27 25.97
CA PHE A 85 8.94 0.72 24.59
C PHE A 85 9.89 1.91 24.47
N HIS A 86 10.71 1.88 23.42
CA HIS A 86 11.54 3.03 23.07
C HIS A 86 10.69 4.23 22.61
N PRO A 87 11.11 5.47 22.90
CA PRO A 87 10.42 6.66 22.42
C PRO A 87 10.43 6.75 20.88
N SER A 88 9.53 7.57 20.34
CA SER A 88 9.51 7.86 18.90
C SER A 88 10.83 8.50 18.47
N ILE A 89 11.41 8.00 17.37
CA ILE A 89 12.63 8.57 16.78
C ILE A 89 12.38 9.90 16.05
N TRP A 90 11.10 10.24 15.82
CA TRP A 90 10.70 11.39 15.01
C TRP A 90 10.47 12.67 15.82
N GLY A 91 10.20 12.54 17.12
CA GLY A 91 9.86 13.67 17.98
C GLY A 91 8.81 14.59 17.35
N ASP A 92 9.14 15.88 17.23
CA ASP A 92 8.27 16.90 16.63
C ASP A 92 8.65 17.26 15.18
N PHE A 93 9.48 16.45 14.52
CA PHE A 93 10.05 16.75 13.21
C PHE A 93 8.99 17.23 12.19
N PHE A 94 7.87 16.51 12.08
CA PHE A 94 6.83 16.81 11.08
C PHE A 94 5.94 18.02 11.42
N LEU A 95 6.06 18.61 12.62
CA LEU A 95 5.30 19.83 12.96
C LEU A 95 5.93 21.10 12.40
N GLY A 96 7.26 21.11 12.27
CA GLY A 96 8.03 22.28 11.82
C GLY A 96 8.75 22.07 10.49
N TYR A 97 8.68 20.86 9.90
CA TYR A 97 9.37 20.56 8.66
C TYR A 97 8.74 21.31 7.49
N SER A 98 9.50 22.23 6.91
CA SER A 98 9.17 22.89 5.64
C SER A 98 10.05 22.32 4.55
N ASN A 99 9.45 21.68 3.54
CA ASN A 99 10.21 21.10 2.43
C ASN A 99 10.79 22.20 1.54
N PRO A 100 12.13 22.31 1.38
CA PRO A 100 12.74 23.32 0.51
C PRO A 100 12.28 23.25 -0.95
N ALA A 101 11.92 22.05 -1.43
CA ALA A 101 11.43 21.84 -2.79
C ALA A 101 10.06 22.50 -3.05
N ALA A 102 9.34 22.89 -2.00
CA ALA A 102 8.03 23.53 -2.07
C ALA A 102 7.99 24.87 -1.30
N ALA A 103 9.16 25.51 -1.14
CA ALA A 103 9.31 26.74 -0.35
C ALA A 103 8.43 27.90 -0.83
N SER A 104 7.97 27.87 -2.09
CA SER A 104 7.03 28.85 -2.62
C SER A 104 5.88 28.20 -3.39
N SER A 105 4.71 28.85 -3.34
CA SER A 105 3.55 28.47 -4.17
C SER A 105 3.89 28.46 -5.66
N GLN A 106 4.78 29.35 -6.11
CA GLN A 106 5.19 29.43 -7.52
C GLN A 106 5.97 28.18 -7.96
N GLN A 107 6.86 27.65 -7.11
CA GLN A 107 7.59 26.41 -7.41
C GLN A 107 6.65 25.21 -7.48
N GLN A 108 5.66 25.12 -6.59
CA GLN A 108 4.67 24.04 -6.61
C GLN A 108 3.84 24.07 -7.90
N THR A 109 3.41 25.26 -8.33
CA THR A 109 2.70 25.43 -9.62
C THR A 109 3.57 24.99 -10.80
N GLN A 110 4.83 25.42 -10.85
CA GLN A 110 5.76 25.03 -11.92
C GLN A 110 6.03 23.52 -11.96
N MET A 111 6.13 22.88 -10.79
CA MET A 111 6.26 21.43 -10.69
C MET A 111 5.03 20.72 -11.25
N ALA A 112 3.82 21.18 -10.89
CA ALA A 112 2.58 20.62 -11.39
C ALA A 112 2.46 20.78 -12.92
N GLU A 113 2.67 22.00 -13.45
CA GLU A 113 2.62 22.26 -14.90
C GLU A 113 3.63 21.41 -15.69
N ARG A 114 4.84 21.23 -15.15
CA ARG A 114 5.84 20.36 -15.77
C ARG A 114 5.42 18.89 -15.72
N ALA A 115 4.83 18.45 -14.61
CA ALA A 115 4.34 17.08 -14.47
C ALA A 115 3.22 16.80 -15.48
N ASP A 116 2.28 17.73 -15.67
CA ASP A 116 1.20 17.62 -16.64
C ASP A 116 1.73 17.48 -18.07
N LYS A 117 2.71 18.31 -18.46
CA LYS A 117 3.35 18.22 -19.78
C LYS A 117 4.08 16.89 -20.00
N LEU A 118 4.75 16.36 -18.97
CA LEU A 118 5.43 15.07 -19.05
C LEU A 118 4.40 13.93 -19.10
N LYS A 119 3.29 14.06 -18.36
CA LYS A 119 2.18 13.11 -18.36
C LYS A 119 1.59 12.97 -19.76
N GLU A 120 1.31 14.06 -20.46
CA GLU A 120 0.80 14.03 -21.84
C GLU A 120 1.74 13.25 -22.78
N GLN A 121 3.05 13.52 -22.72
CA GLN A 121 4.03 12.81 -23.54
C GLN A 121 4.09 11.31 -23.24
N VAL A 122 4.01 10.93 -21.96
CA VAL A 122 4.01 9.51 -21.56
C VAL A 122 2.70 8.83 -21.99
N ALA A 123 1.55 9.51 -21.91
CA ALA A 123 0.29 8.99 -22.42
C ALA A 123 0.37 8.72 -23.94
N GLU A 124 0.97 9.63 -24.70
CA GLU A 124 1.25 9.41 -26.13
C GLU A 124 2.15 8.20 -26.36
N MET A 125 3.18 8.00 -25.53
CA MET A 125 4.02 6.79 -25.61
C MET A 125 3.19 5.53 -25.42
N ILE A 126 2.37 5.45 -24.36
CA ILE A 126 1.51 4.29 -24.07
C ILE A 126 0.54 3.99 -25.24
N ALA A 127 -0.06 5.04 -25.81
CA ALA A 127 -1.02 4.93 -26.90
C ALA A 127 -0.36 4.62 -28.26
N SER A 128 0.91 5.00 -28.44
CA SER A 128 1.59 4.89 -29.73
C SER A 128 1.90 3.43 -30.11
N SER A 129 1.86 3.16 -31.41
CA SER A 129 2.45 1.95 -32.01
C SER A 129 3.98 2.01 -32.12
N THR A 130 4.63 2.98 -31.48
CA THR A 130 6.09 3.13 -31.46
C THR A 130 6.74 1.88 -30.89
N PHE A 131 6.10 1.25 -29.91
CA PHE A 131 6.45 -0.07 -29.40
C PHE A 131 5.99 -1.13 -30.39
N ARG A 132 6.93 -1.65 -31.17
CA ARG A 132 6.64 -2.64 -32.23
C ARG A 132 6.52 -4.05 -31.69
N GLY A 133 7.05 -4.31 -30.48
CA GLY A 133 7.00 -5.61 -29.82
C GLY A 133 6.08 -5.65 -28.61
N GLN A 134 5.44 -6.79 -28.37
CA GLN A 134 4.63 -7.04 -27.18
C GLN A 134 5.45 -6.92 -25.89
N HIS A 135 6.72 -7.36 -25.94
CA HIS A 135 7.69 -7.22 -24.86
C HIS A 135 7.88 -5.75 -24.44
N GLU A 136 8.14 -4.85 -25.40
CA GLU A 136 8.38 -3.43 -25.09
C GLU A 136 7.15 -2.76 -24.46
N ARG A 137 5.95 -3.11 -24.93
CA ARG A 137 4.68 -2.59 -24.37
C ARG A 137 4.47 -3.07 -22.93
N LEU A 138 4.69 -4.35 -22.67
CA LEU A 138 4.61 -4.94 -21.33
C LEU A 138 5.64 -4.30 -20.40
N HIS A 139 6.88 -4.14 -20.87
CA HIS A 139 7.97 -3.54 -20.11
C HIS A 139 7.68 -2.08 -19.75
N LEU A 140 7.11 -1.29 -20.66
CA LEU A 140 6.70 0.08 -20.35
C LEU A 140 5.65 0.10 -19.23
N ILE A 141 4.61 -0.74 -19.32
CA ILE A 141 3.54 -0.79 -18.31
C ILE A 141 4.12 -1.20 -16.94
N ASP A 142 4.94 -2.25 -16.91
CA ASP A 142 5.61 -2.69 -15.68
C ASP A 142 6.48 -1.58 -15.09
N THR A 143 7.25 -0.90 -15.93
CA THR A 143 8.08 0.24 -15.53
C THR A 143 7.25 1.35 -14.90
N LEU A 144 6.12 1.73 -15.51
CA LEU A 144 5.22 2.74 -14.96
C LEU A 144 4.65 2.31 -13.59
N GLU A 145 4.27 1.05 -13.44
CA GLU A 145 3.74 0.52 -12.18
C GLU A 145 4.81 0.45 -11.08
N ARG A 146 6.03 0.01 -11.40
CA ARG A 146 7.16 -0.05 -10.45
C ARG A 146 7.62 1.35 -10.03
N LEU A 147 7.47 2.35 -10.91
CA LEU A 147 7.70 3.77 -10.60
C LEU A 147 6.52 4.45 -9.89
N CYS A 148 5.42 3.72 -9.59
CA CYS A 148 4.20 4.27 -9.00
C CYS A 148 3.57 5.41 -9.82
N LEU A 149 3.69 5.34 -11.14
CA LEU A 149 3.09 6.28 -12.10
C LEU A 149 1.75 5.79 -12.66
N ASP A 150 1.40 4.53 -12.42
CA ASP A 150 0.20 3.86 -12.93
C ASP A 150 -1.10 4.61 -12.64
N HIS A 151 -1.24 5.17 -11.44
CA HIS A 151 -2.42 5.98 -11.06
C HIS A 151 -2.61 7.25 -11.91
N LEU A 152 -1.61 7.69 -12.67
CA LEU A 152 -1.73 8.80 -13.61
C LEU A 152 -2.32 8.36 -14.96
N PHE A 153 -2.27 7.06 -15.27
CA PHE A 153 -2.50 6.48 -16.60
C PHE A 153 -3.47 5.28 -16.55
N GLU A 154 -4.39 5.23 -15.57
CA GLU A 154 -5.25 4.07 -15.36
C GLU A 154 -6.04 3.67 -16.63
N GLU A 155 -6.59 4.66 -17.35
CA GLU A 155 -7.34 4.44 -18.59
C GLU A 155 -6.42 3.98 -19.73
N ASP A 156 -5.25 4.61 -19.89
CA ASP A 156 -4.28 4.28 -20.95
C ASP A 156 -3.71 2.86 -20.76
N ILE A 157 -3.34 2.51 -19.51
CA ILE A 157 -2.84 1.18 -19.15
C ILE A 157 -3.93 0.13 -19.37
N SER A 158 -5.17 0.40 -18.94
CA SER A 158 -6.29 -0.52 -19.15
C SER A 158 -6.53 -0.80 -20.63
N ALA A 159 -6.53 0.24 -21.46
CA ALA A 159 -6.67 0.11 -22.92
C ALA A 159 -5.50 -0.67 -23.54
N ALA A 160 -4.26 -0.41 -23.10
CA ALA A 160 -3.08 -1.12 -23.58
C ALA A 160 -3.11 -2.61 -23.20
N LEU A 161 -3.45 -2.94 -21.96
CA LEU A 161 -3.57 -4.33 -21.48
C LEU A 161 -4.66 -5.09 -22.22
N SER A 162 -5.79 -4.47 -22.53
CA SER A 162 -6.84 -5.11 -23.33
C SER A 162 -6.33 -5.50 -24.73
N GLN A 163 -5.53 -4.65 -25.37
CA GLN A 163 -4.94 -4.96 -26.68
C GLN A 163 -3.85 -6.04 -26.57
N ILE A 164 -3.06 -6.02 -25.49
CA ILE A 164 -2.02 -7.01 -25.21
C ILE A 164 -2.62 -8.40 -24.95
N GLU A 165 -3.76 -8.46 -24.26
CA GLU A 165 -4.48 -9.72 -24.04
C GLU A 165 -5.02 -10.27 -25.36
N ALA A 166 -5.66 -9.42 -26.17
CA ALA A 166 -6.23 -9.82 -27.47
C ALA A 166 -5.16 -10.28 -28.48
N ALA A 167 -3.94 -9.73 -28.41
CA ALA A 167 -2.83 -10.14 -29.26
C ALA A 167 -2.33 -11.57 -28.93
N GLY A 168 -2.52 -12.05 -27.70
CA GLY A 168 -1.99 -13.33 -27.22
C GLY A 168 -0.46 -13.35 -27.12
N VAL A 169 0.12 -14.41 -26.57
CA VAL A 169 1.60 -14.54 -26.37
C VAL A 169 2.17 -15.82 -26.99
N SER A 170 1.56 -16.34 -28.05
CA SER A 170 1.91 -17.63 -28.66
C SER A 170 3.39 -17.72 -29.06
N ASP A 171 3.98 -16.63 -29.55
CA ASP A 171 5.32 -16.63 -30.15
C ASP A 171 6.37 -15.93 -29.26
N CYS A 172 6.02 -15.66 -28.00
CA CYS A 172 6.90 -14.98 -27.04
C CYS A 172 7.78 -15.94 -26.23
N ASP A 173 8.94 -15.45 -25.81
CA ASP A 173 9.82 -16.12 -24.84
C ASP A 173 9.19 -16.20 -23.44
N ILE A 174 9.79 -16.99 -22.55
CA ILE A 174 9.22 -17.26 -21.23
C ILE A 174 9.22 -16.01 -20.33
N GLY A 175 10.23 -15.14 -20.43
CA GLY A 175 10.28 -13.88 -19.69
C GLY A 175 9.13 -12.95 -20.07
N THR A 176 8.89 -12.78 -21.37
CA THR A 176 7.77 -11.99 -21.90
C THR A 176 6.41 -12.59 -21.50
N VAL A 177 6.24 -13.92 -21.57
CA VAL A 177 5.00 -14.59 -21.11
C VAL A 177 4.80 -14.40 -19.61
N ALA A 178 5.86 -14.49 -18.82
CA ALA A 178 5.81 -14.30 -17.37
C ALA A 178 5.38 -12.88 -17.01
N LEU A 179 5.95 -11.86 -17.68
CA LEU A 179 5.56 -10.47 -17.49
C LEU A 179 4.10 -10.21 -17.90
N TRP A 180 3.69 -10.73 -19.05
CA TRP A 180 2.31 -10.72 -19.52
C TRP A 180 1.34 -11.30 -18.49
N PHE A 181 1.68 -12.47 -17.95
CA PHE A 181 0.88 -13.17 -16.96
C PHE A 181 0.75 -12.36 -15.66
N CYS A 182 1.86 -11.80 -15.17
CA CYS A 182 1.90 -10.91 -14.00
C CYS A 182 0.93 -9.73 -14.16
N LEU A 183 1.13 -8.95 -15.22
CA LEU A 183 0.39 -7.72 -15.45
C LEU A 183 -1.11 -8.00 -15.63
N LEU A 184 -1.47 -8.99 -16.45
CA LEU A 184 -2.86 -9.34 -16.65
C LEU A 184 -3.55 -9.81 -15.37
N ARG A 185 -2.90 -10.65 -14.55
CA ARG A 185 -3.49 -11.06 -13.26
C ARG A 185 -3.61 -9.92 -12.26
N LYS A 186 -2.61 -9.04 -12.21
CA LYS A 186 -2.64 -7.83 -11.37
C LYS A 186 -3.84 -6.95 -11.72
N HIS A 187 -4.15 -6.85 -13.01
CA HIS A 187 -5.32 -6.15 -13.57
C HIS A 187 -6.59 -7.02 -13.68
N ARG A 188 -6.64 -8.14 -12.95
CA ARG A 188 -7.84 -8.99 -12.78
C ARG A 188 -8.31 -9.74 -14.04
N TYR A 189 -7.48 -9.83 -15.07
CA TYR A 189 -7.73 -10.74 -16.19
C TYR A 189 -7.53 -12.19 -15.76
N ARG A 190 -8.38 -13.08 -16.27
CA ARG A 190 -8.33 -14.51 -16.01
C ARG A 190 -7.45 -15.22 -17.04
N VAL A 191 -6.15 -15.27 -16.77
CA VAL A 191 -5.19 -15.97 -17.61
C VAL A 191 -4.83 -17.34 -17.02
N SER A 192 -4.91 -18.38 -17.84
CA SER A 192 -4.56 -19.75 -17.42
C SER A 192 -3.05 -19.88 -17.23
N PRO A 193 -2.58 -20.54 -16.15
CA PRO A 193 -1.16 -20.82 -15.96
C PRO A 193 -0.66 -21.89 -16.94
N ASP A 194 -1.54 -22.57 -17.67
CA ASP A 194 -1.18 -23.55 -18.71
C ASP A 194 -0.39 -22.92 -19.88
N VAL A 195 -0.40 -21.58 -19.99
CA VAL A 195 0.50 -20.87 -20.91
C VAL A 195 1.97 -21.23 -20.68
N PHE A 196 2.33 -21.61 -19.45
CA PHE A 196 3.69 -22.04 -19.12
C PHE A 196 3.98 -23.50 -19.48
N ALA A 197 2.98 -24.32 -19.80
CA ALA A 197 3.16 -25.75 -20.07
C ALA A 197 4.05 -26.00 -21.30
N ARG A 198 4.01 -25.10 -22.29
CA ARG A 198 4.86 -25.18 -23.49
C ARG A 198 6.35 -24.99 -23.20
N PHE A 199 6.69 -24.42 -22.05
CA PHE A 199 8.06 -24.24 -21.61
C PHE A 199 8.53 -25.38 -20.71
N LYS A 200 7.80 -26.49 -20.63
CA LYS A 200 8.27 -27.68 -19.92
C LYS A 200 9.11 -28.56 -20.85
N ASN A 201 10.19 -29.11 -20.29
CA ASN A 201 10.96 -30.18 -20.90
C ASN A 201 10.35 -31.56 -20.59
N GLU A 202 10.90 -32.62 -21.19
CA GLU A 202 10.42 -34.00 -21.00
C GLU A 202 10.53 -34.49 -19.54
N GLU A 203 11.44 -33.91 -18.76
CA GLU A 203 11.67 -34.21 -17.34
C GLU A 203 10.75 -33.40 -16.40
N GLY A 204 9.92 -32.50 -16.95
CA GLY A 204 8.99 -31.65 -16.21
C GLY A 204 9.59 -30.35 -15.67
N GLY A 205 10.86 -30.05 -15.92
CA GLY A 205 11.52 -28.78 -15.62
C GLY A 205 11.19 -27.69 -16.64
N PHE A 206 11.42 -26.42 -16.30
CA PHE A 206 11.15 -25.29 -17.19
C PHE A 206 12.38 -24.95 -18.06
N LEU A 207 12.12 -24.59 -19.32
CA LEU A 207 13.09 -24.11 -20.30
C LEU A 207 13.42 -22.63 -20.04
N ALA A 208 14.00 -22.35 -18.87
CA ALA A 208 14.47 -21.04 -18.45
C ALA A 208 15.91 -21.15 -17.92
N ASP A 209 16.86 -20.61 -18.68
CA ASP A 209 18.29 -20.79 -18.41
C ASP A 209 19.00 -19.52 -17.97
N ASN A 210 18.56 -18.35 -18.44
CA ASN A 210 19.15 -17.09 -18.01
C ASN A 210 18.48 -16.57 -16.70
N PRO A 211 19.20 -15.80 -15.87
CA PRO A 211 18.66 -15.33 -14.60
C PRO A 211 17.46 -14.40 -14.71
N GLU A 212 17.31 -13.66 -15.82
CA GLU A 212 16.19 -12.74 -16.05
C GLU A 212 14.88 -13.48 -16.30
N ASP A 213 14.90 -14.53 -17.13
CA ASP A 213 13.78 -15.43 -17.37
C ASP A 213 13.38 -16.18 -16.11
N LEU A 214 14.37 -16.66 -15.35
CA LEU A 214 14.14 -17.31 -14.06
C LEU A 214 13.47 -16.37 -13.06
N LEU A 215 13.93 -15.12 -12.97
CA LEU A 215 13.36 -14.11 -12.08
C LEU A 215 11.93 -13.73 -12.51
N SER A 216 11.72 -13.58 -13.83
CA SER A 216 10.41 -13.27 -14.40
C SER A 216 9.40 -14.39 -14.10
N LEU A 217 9.76 -15.65 -14.37
CA LEU A 217 8.93 -16.81 -14.06
C LEU A 217 8.69 -16.97 -12.54
N TYR A 218 9.72 -16.74 -11.71
CA TYR A 218 9.59 -16.75 -10.25
C TYR A 218 8.53 -15.77 -9.80
N ASN A 219 8.62 -14.50 -10.24
CA ASN A 219 7.65 -13.47 -9.88
C ASN A 219 6.23 -13.81 -10.40
N ALA A 220 6.10 -14.31 -11.63
CA ALA A 220 4.83 -14.74 -12.19
C ALA A 220 4.18 -15.88 -11.42
N ALA A 221 4.97 -16.85 -10.96
CA ALA A 221 4.45 -17.97 -10.21
C ALA A 221 3.83 -17.56 -8.85
N TYR A 222 4.31 -16.47 -8.24
CA TYR A 222 3.70 -15.91 -7.03
C TYR A 222 2.36 -15.20 -7.25
N MET A 223 1.88 -15.08 -8.50
CA MET A 223 0.51 -14.67 -8.83
C MET A 223 -0.48 -15.86 -8.82
N GLY A 224 -0.02 -17.04 -8.43
CA GLY A 224 -0.82 -18.27 -8.39
C GLY A 224 -1.97 -18.23 -7.38
N VAL A 225 -3.03 -18.96 -7.72
CA VAL A 225 -4.16 -19.25 -6.84
C VAL A 225 -4.24 -20.75 -6.54
N HIS A 226 -5.12 -21.14 -5.61
CA HIS A 226 -5.26 -22.54 -5.21
C HIS A 226 -5.56 -23.46 -6.40
N GLY A 227 -4.80 -24.55 -6.49
CA GLY A 227 -4.97 -25.60 -7.50
C GLY A 227 -4.10 -25.46 -8.75
N GLU A 228 -3.31 -24.40 -8.85
CA GLU A 228 -2.44 -24.14 -10.01
C GLU A 228 -1.05 -24.74 -9.83
N THR A 229 -0.96 -26.07 -9.84
CA THR A 229 0.27 -26.82 -9.49
C THR A 229 1.47 -26.48 -10.37
N ILE A 230 1.26 -26.10 -11.63
CA ILE A 230 2.35 -25.66 -12.53
C ILE A 230 3.09 -24.45 -11.98
N LEU A 231 2.43 -23.56 -11.24
CA LEU A 231 3.07 -22.39 -10.63
C LEU A 231 3.82 -22.78 -9.35
N ASP A 232 3.30 -23.72 -8.56
CA ASP A 232 4.03 -24.27 -7.40
C ASP A 232 5.35 -24.92 -7.85
N GLU A 233 5.30 -25.70 -8.94
CA GLU A 233 6.47 -26.29 -9.58
C GLU A 233 7.44 -25.21 -10.10
N ALA A 234 6.92 -24.14 -10.71
CA ALA A 234 7.71 -23.02 -11.18
C ALA A 234 8.44 -22.30 -10.03
N ILE A 235 7.79 -22.08 -8.89
CA ILE A 235 8.42 -21.49 -7.69
C ILE A 235 9.60 -22.35 -7.24
N LEU A 236 9.39 -23.66 -7.11
CA LEU A 236 10.44 -24.59 -6.65
C LEU A 236 11.61 -24.66 -7.64
N PHE A 237 11.32 -24.72 -8.93
CA PHE A 237 12.32 -24.76 -10.00
C PHE A 237 13.15 -23.48 -10.02
N THR A 238 12.49 -22.33 -10.11
CA THR A 238 13.17 -21.02 -10.28
C THR A 238 13.94 -20.63 -9.03
N ARG A 239 13.39 -20.83 -7.82
CA ARG A 239 14.08 -20.53 -6.55
C ARG A 239 15.44 -21.22 -6.48
N ARG A 240 15.50 -22.54 -6.73
CA ARG A 240 16.75 -23.31 -6.69
C ARG A 240 17.78 -22.80 -7.70
N ARG A 241 17.33 -22.49 -8.92
CA ARG A 241 18.19 -22.01 -10.01
C ARG A 241 18.70 -20.60 -9.74
N LEU A 242 17.85 -19.71 -9.22
CA LEU A 242 18.21 -18.36 -8.81
C LEU A 242 19.21 -18.34 -7.65
N GLU A 243 19.01 -19.17 -6.62
CA GLU A 243 19.98 -19.32 -5.51
C GLU A 243 21.36 -19.80 -6.00
N THR A 244 21.36 -20.74 -6.95
CA THR A 244 22.59 -21.24 -7.58
C THR A 244 23.26 -20.18 -8.46
N ALA A 245 22.48 -19.44 -9.25
CA ALA A 245 22.98 -18.36 -10.09
C ALA A 245 23.57 -17.23 -9.25
N LEU A 246 22.85 -16.79 -8.21
CA LEU A 246 23.26 -15.71 -7.31
C LEU A 246 24.59 -16.00 -6.63
N SER A 247 24.85 -17.26 -6.27
CA SER A 247 26.11 -17.68 -5.65
C SER A 247 27.34 -17.49 -6.56
N ASN A 248 27.13 -17.39 -7.88
CA ASN A 248 28.18 -17.25 -8.88
C ASN A 248 28.13 -15.88 -9.61
N MET A 249 27.20 -15.01 -9.26
CA MET A 249 27.03 -13.70 -9.88
C MET A 249 27.88 -12.64 -9.19
N GLU A 250 28.45 -11.73 -9.98
CA GLU A 250 29.03 -10.49 -9.47
C GLU A 250 27.93 -9.52 -9.01
N GLU A 251 28.30 -8.62 -8.09
CA GLU A 251 27.40 -7.59 -7.59
C GLU A 251 26.92 -6.70 -8.74
N SER A 252 25.61 -6.72 -9.00
CA SER A 252 24.96 -6.06 -10.15
C SER A 252 23.51 -5.73 -9.80
N LEU A 253 22.86 -4.89 -10.62
CA LEU A 253 21.43 -4.56 -10.44
C LEU A 253 20.57 -5.84 -10.44
N LEU A 254 20.85 -6.75 -11.38
CA LEU A 254 20.15 -8.02 -11.48
C LEU A 254 20.40 -8.91 -10.24
N ALA A 255 21.63 -8.99 -9.73
CA ALA A 255 21.92 -9.74 -8.50
C ALA A 255 21.14 -9.18 -7.30
N HIS A 256 21.05 -7.85 -7.18
CA HIS A 256 20.26 -7.20 -6.13
C HIS A 256 18.76 -7.49 -6.29
N GLU A 257 18.22 -7.46 -7.51
CA GLU A 257 16.82 -7.80 -7.78
C GLU A 257 16.50 -9.26 -7.43
N ILE A 258 17.36 -10.20 -7.83
CA ILE A 258 17.23 -11.62 -7.49
C ILE A 258 17.26 -11.82 -5.99
N LYS A 259 18.25 -11.25 -5.29
CA LYS A 259 18.35 -11.34 -3.83
C LYS A 259 17.08 -10.83 -3.15
N SER A 260 16.62 -9.65 -3.56
CA SER A 260 15.41 -9.06 -3.03
C SER A 260 14.19 -9.96 -3.28
N ALA A 261 14.10 -10.63 -4.45
CA ALA A 261 12.95 -11.46 -4.84
C ALA A 261 12.90 -12.77 -4.05
N LEU A 262 14.06 -13.33 -3.74
CA LEU A 262 14.19 -14.52 -2.89
C LEU A 262 13.79 -14.23 -1.43
N GLU A 263 14.06 -13.01 -0.93
CA GLU A 263 13.59 -12.54 0.38
C GLU A 263 12.07 -12.31 0.39
N ILE A 264 11.58 -11.42 -0.49
CA ILE A 264 10.15 -11.15 -0.67
C ILE A 264 9.85 -11.10 -2.18
N PRO A 265 9.00 -12.00 -2.71
CA PRO A 265 8.62 -11.99 -4.11
C PRO A 265 7.99 -10.66 -4.53
N SER A 266 8.27 -10.20 -5.75
CA SER A 266 7.81 -8.89 -6.23
C SER A 266 6.29 -8.65 -6.02
N PRO A 267 5.38 -9.61 -6.33
CA PRO A 267 3.95 -9.43 -6.09
C PRO A 267 3.53 -9.21 -4.63
N ARG A 268 4.40 -9.52 -3.67
CA ARG A 268 4.14 -9.41 -2.22
C ARG A 268 4.79 -8.18 -1.59
N ARG A 269 5.55 -7.40 -2.35
CA ARG A 269 6.19 -6.19 -1.85
C ARG A 269 5.25 -4.98 -1.87
N VAL A 270 5.53 -4.02 -0.99
CA VAL A 270 4.79 -2.77 -0.91
C VAL A 270 5.36 -1.78 -1.94
N ARG A 271 4.56 -1.48 -2.97
CA ARG A 271 4.98 -0.75 -4.18
C ARG A 271 5.67 0.58 -3.91
N ILE A 272 5.12 1.41 -3.03
CA ILE A 272 5.65 2.76 -2.76
C ILE A 272 7.01 2.76 -2.05
N TYR A 273 7.37 1.67 -1.36
CA TYR A 273 8.70 1.53 -0.76
C TYR A 273 9.74 1.09 -1.79
N GLU A 274 9.32 0.19 -2.68
CA GLU A 274 10.14 -0.30 -3.79
C GLU A 274 10.43 0.81 -4.81
N SER A 275 9.44 1.66 -5.12
CA SER A 275 9.57 2.67 -6.17
C SER A 275 10.73 3.63 -5.95
N LYS A 276 11.03 3.99 -4.69
CA LYS A 276 12.18 4.84 -4.35
C LYS A 276 13.50 4.22 -4.78
N HIS A 277 13.68 2.93 -4.53
CA HIS A 277 14.87 2.20 -4.95
C HIS A 277 14.88 1.99 -6.45
N TYR A 278 13.71 1.68 -7.02
CA TYR A 278 13.56 1.42 -8.45
C TYR A 278 13.85 2.65 -9.31
N ILE A 279 13.49 3.87 -8.88
CA ILE A 279 13.86 5.10 -9.60
C ILE A 279 15.38 5.18 -9.82
N SER A 280 16.18 4.87 -8.78
CA SER A 280 17.64 4.89 -8.88
C SER A 280 18.22 3.74 -9.70
N ALA A 281 17.55 2.59 -9.74
CA ALA A 281 17.94 1.47 -10.60
C ALA A 281 17.63 1.79 -12.08
N TYR A 282 16.42 2.27 -12.35
CA TYR A 282 15.94 2.62 -13.69
C TYR A 282 16.76 3.74 -14.34
N GLU A 283 17.26 4.70 -13.55
CA GLU A 283 18.18 5.74 -14.04
C GLU A 283 19.49 5.19 -14.63
N LYS A 284 19.91 3.99 -14.20
CA LYS A 284 21.14 3.33 -14.68
C LYS A 284 20.87 2.30 -15.77
N ASP A 285 19.60 2.07 -16.12
CA ASP A 285 19.20 1.09 -17.10
C ASP A 285 19.51 1.58 -18.53
N ALA A 286 19.96 0.67 -19.40
CA ALA A 286 20.25 0.99 -20.80
C ALA A 286 18.98 1.30 -21.61
N THR A 287 17.82 0.87 -21.15
CA THR A 287 16.50 1.02 -21.80
C THR A 287 15.71 2.22 -21.27
N VAL A 288 16.33 3.09 -20.47
CA VAL A 288 15.66 4.21 -19.80
C VAL A 288 14.99 5.17 -20.79
N HIS A 289 13.69 5.39 -20.61
CA HIS A 289 12.97 6.49 -21.23
C HIS A 289 13.10 7.75 -20.37
N GLU A 290 13.90 8.71 -20.83
CA GLU A 290 14.20 9.94 -20.10
C GLU A 290 12.94 10.69 -19.65
N THR A 291 11.92 10.78 -20.51
CA THR A 291 10.64 11.43 -20.16
C THR A 291 9.92 10.71 -19.02
N VAL A 292 9.94 9.37 -19.00
CA VAL A 292 9.35 8.55 -17.92
C VAL A 292 10.13 8.74 -16.63
N LEU A 293 11.48 8.74 -16.69
CA LEU A 293 12.33 8.96 -15.52
C LEU A 293 12.12 10.36 -14.91
N GLN A 294 12.04 11.39 -15.76
CA GLN A 294 11.75 12.75 -15.30
C GLN A 294 10.39 12.86 -14.63
N LEU A 295 9.36 12.23 -15.22
CA LEU A 295 8.03 12.18 -14.63
C LEU A 295 8.06 11.44 -13.29
N ALA A 296 8.75 10.30 -13.19
CA ALA A 296 8.87 9.52 -11.96
C ALA A 296 9.51 10.32 -10.82
N LYS A 297 10.64 10.99 -11.08
CA LYS A 297 11.32 11.83 -10.08
C LYS A 297 10.44 13.00 -9.64
N LEU A 298 9.80 13.67 -10.59
CA LEU A 298 8.94 14.82 -10.29
C LEU A 298 7.69 14.40 -9.52
N ASN A 299 7.01 13.34 -9.96
CA ASN A 299 5.84 12.79 -9.30
C ASN A 299 6.17 12.27 -7.88
N SER A 300 7.30 11.60 -7.70
CA SER A 300 7.78 11.18 -6.37
C SER A 300 7.92 12.37 -5.42
N ASN A 301 8.46 13.49 -5.90
CA ASN A 301 8.58 14.71 -5.09
C ASN A 301 7.21 15.32 -4.77
N ILE A 302 6.31 15.40 -5.75
CA ILE A 302 4.94 15.91 -5.55
C ILE A 302 4.19 15.04 -4.53
N MET A 303 4.23 13.71 -4.66
CA MET A 303 3.62 12.79 -3.71
C MET A 303 4.23 12.96 -2.31
N GLN A 304 5.55 13.09 -2.21
CA GLN A 304 6.22 13.29 -0.93
C GLN A 304 5.74 14.57 -0.22
N LEU A 305 5.48 15.65 -0.94
CA LEU A 305 4.91 16.88 -0.38
C LEU A 305 3.51 16.64 0.20
N HIS A 306 2.66 15.92 -0.52
CA HIS A 306 1.34 15.52 0.00
C HIS A 306 1.46 14.66 1.25
N HIS A 307 2.38 13.68 1.25
CA HIS A 307 2.56 12.78 2.40
C HIS A 307 3.12 13.51 3.63
N GLN A 308 4.00 14.50 3.43
CA GLN A 308 4.51 15.35 4.50
C GLN A 308 3.42 16.21 5.11
N HIS A 309 2.50 16.73 4.28
CA HIS A 309 1.34 17.46 4.77
C HIS A 309 0.36 16.56 5.54
N ASP A 310 0.10 15.34 5.04
CA ASP A 310 -0.70 14.34 5.76
C ASP A 310 -0.07 14.07 7.15
N LEU A 311 1.25 13.86 7.21
CA LEU A 311 1.99 13.65 8.46
C LEU A 311 1.93 14.84 9.41
N GLU A 312 2.05 16.07 8.91
CA GLU A 312 1.91 17.28 9.74
C GLU A 312 0.56 17.32 10.46
N ILE A 313 -0.53 17.03 9.75
CA ILE A 313 -1.89 16.96 10.30
C ILE A 313 -1.98 15.86 11.38
N ILE A 314 -1.46 14.67 11.08
CA ILE A 314 -1.52 13.51 11.96
C ILE A 314 -0.68 13.73 13.22
N THR A 315 0.54 14.24 13.09
CA THR A 315 1.42 14.53 14.22
C THR A 315 0.81 15.61 15.11
N ARG A 316 0.19 16.65 14.53
CA ARG A 316 -0.51 17.70 15.30
C ARG A 316 -1.67 17.12 16.10
N TRP A 317 -2.49 16.28 15.47
CA TRP A 317 -3.59 15.59 16.14
C TRP A 317 -3.07 14.71 17.29
N TRP A 318 -2.06 13.89 17.03
CA TRP A 318 -1.47 12.97 18.01
C TRP A 318 -0.91 13.69 19.23
N LYS A 319 -0.17 14.79 19.00
CA LYS A 319 0.37 15.64 20.07
C LYS A 319 -0.73 16.30 20.90
N GLY A 320 -1.86 16.68 20.27
CA GLY A 320 -3.03 17.21 20.96
C GLY A 320 -3.72 16.21 21.90
N LEU A 321 -3.53 14.90 21.71
CA LEU A 321 -4.05 13.88 22.63
C LEU A 321 -3.22 13.78 23.92
N HIS A 322 -1.96 14.23 23.88
CA HIS A 322 -0.99 14.11 24.98
C HIS A 322 -0.78 12.64 25.41
N VAL A 323 -0.66 11.73 24.45
CA VAL A 323 -0.48 10.29 24.70
C VAL A 323 0.76 10.01 25.55
N GLU A 324 1.90 10.63 25.22
CA GLU A 324 3.17 10.42 25.94
C GLU A 324 3.06 10.68 27.45
N SER A 325 2.29 11.69 27.87
CA SER A 325 2.13 12.01 29.29
C SER A 325 0.94 11.30 29.94
N LYS A 326 -0.14 11.03 29.21
CA LYS A 326 -1.35 10.39 29.75
C LYS A 326 -1.31 8.87 29.73
N LEU A 327 -0.59 8.29 28.77
CA LEU A 327 -0.48 6.86 28.52
C LEU A 327 1.00 6.48 28.30
N PRO A 328 1.89 6.72 29.29
CA PRO A 328 3.34 6.54 29.13
C PRO A 328 3.78 5.08 28.93
N PHE A 329 2.88 4.12 29.17
CA PHE A 329 3.10 2.71 28.90
C PHE A 329 2.92 2.33 27.42
N ALA A 330 2.23 3.16 26.63
CA ALA A 330 1.87 2.84 25.25
C ALA A 330 2.96 3.25 24.26
N ARG A 331 3.01 2.58 23.11
CA ARG A 331 3.95 2.85 22.02
C ARG A 331 3.61 4.17 21.33
N ASP A 332 4.58 5.07 21.27
CA ASP A 332 4.49 6.27 20.42
C ASP A 332 4.99 5.97 18.99
N ARG A 333 4.08 5.57 18.10
CA ARG A 333 4.39 5.08 16.74
C ARG A 333 3.49 5.64 15.64
N VAL A 334 3.01 6.87 15.80
CA VAL A 334 2.04 7.46 14.85
C VAL A 334 2.60 7.61 13.43
N VAL A 335 3.91 7.86 13.29
CA VAL A 335 4.59 7.98 12.00
C VAL A 335 4.73 6.61 11.32
N GLU A 336 5.04 5.56 12.08
CA GLU A 336 5.08 4.19 11.59
C GLU A 336 3.68 3.69 11.19
N CYS A 337 2.64 4.08 11.94
CA CYS A 337 1.24 3.83 11.55
C CYS A 337 0.92 4.50 10.21
N TYR A 338 1.36 5.74 10.01
CA TYR A 338 1.21 6.42 8.72
C TYR A 338 1.97 5.70 7.61
N LEU A 339 3.21 5.25 7.88
CA LEU A 339 4.01 4.51 6.91
C LEU A 339 3.26 3.25 6.45
N TRP A 340 2.64 2.49 7.36
CA TRP A 340 1.81 1.33 7.01
C TRP A 340 0.65 1.72 6.10
N ILE A 341 -0.07 2.79 6.42
CA ILE A 341 -1.22 3.24 5.61
C ILE A 341 -0.81 3.79 4.25
N LEU A 342 0.36 4.42 4.17
CA LEU A 342 0.95 4.82 2.90
C LEU A 342 1.19 3.60 1.99
N GLY A 343 1.49 2.44 2.55
CA GLY A 343 1.61 1.18 1.81
C GLY A 343 0.28 0.65 1.26
N VAL A 344 -0.86 1.05 1.84
CA VAL A 344 -2.20 0.63 1.39
C VAL A 344 -2.66 1.47 0.20
N TYR A 345 -2.50 2.80 0.26
CA TYR A 345 -2.81 3.71 -0.85
C TYR A 345 -1.93 4.96 -0.80
N TYR A 346 -1.03 5.09 -1.78
CA TYR A 346 -0.04 6.18 -1.84
C TYR A 346 -0.50 7.38 -2.69
N GLU A 347 -1.55 7.20 -3.47
CA GLU A 347 -2.02 8.16 -4.47
C GLU A 347 -2.57 9.43 -3.80
N PRO A 348 -2.30 10.64 -4.33
CA PRO A 348 -2.72 11.89 -3.69
C PRO A 348 -4.23 12.00 -3.40
N CYS A 349 -5.08 11.42 -4.27
CA CYS A 349 -6.53 11.43 -4.13
C CYS A 349 -7.02 10.75 -2.83
N TYR A 350 -6.22 9.89 -2.22
CA TYR A 350 -6.55 9.18 -0.98
C TYR A 350 -5.99 9.84 0.30
N SER A 351 -5.49 11.08 0.24
CA SER A 351 -4.96 11.83 1.41
C SER A 351 -5.90 11.76 2.63
N ARG A 352 -7.18 12.10 2.44
CA ARG A 352 -8.17 12.06 3.53
C ARG A 352 -8.32 10.66 4.12
N SER A 353 -8.37 9.63 3.27
CA SER A 353 -8.42 8.23 3.72
C SER A 353 -7.17 7.87 4.53
N ARG A 354 -5.98 8.33 4.10
CA ARG A 354 -4.72 8.03 4.79
C ARG A 354 -4.71 8.62 6.18
N ILE A 355 -5.12 9.87 6.30
CA ILE A 355 -5.22 10.57 7.59
C ILE A 355 -6.16 9.81 8.52
N ILE A 356 -7.39 9.54 8.07
CA ILE A 356 -8.40 8.86 8.90
C ILE A 356 -7.93 7.47 9.31
N LEU A 357 -7.45 6.65 8.37
CA LEU A 357 -7.06 5.29 8.67
C LEU A 357 -5.81 5.24 9.56
N THR A 358 -4.90 6.20 9.42
CA THR A 358 -3.76 6.32 10.36
C THR A 358 -4.24 6.64 11.77
N MET A 359 -5.20 7.56 11.93
CA MET A 359 -5.78 7.85 13.25
C MET A 359 -6.45 6.61 13.85
N VAL A 360 -7.18 5.86 13.04
CA VAL A 360 -7.81 4.60 13.47
C VAL A 360 -6.76 3.58 13.90
N ILE A 361 -5.71 3.34 13.10
CA ILE A 361 -4.63 2.42 13.47
C ILE A 361 -3.94 2.88 14.75
N ALA A 362 -3.63 4.16 14.89
CA ALA A 362 -2.98 4.68 16.09
C ALA A 362 -3.84 4.44 17.35
N ILE A 363 -5.17 4.63 17.26
CA ILE A 363 -6.09 4.31 18.36
C ILE A 363 -6.12 2.80 18.64
N VAL A 364 -6.17 1.97 17.60
CA VAL A 364 -6.14 0.50 17.76
C VAL A 364 -4.84 0.06 18.44
N THR A 365 -3.69 0.64 18.08
CA THR A 365 -2.41 0.39 18.74
C THR A 365 -2.45 0.76 20.23
N LEU A 366 -3.10 1.88 20.59
CA LEU A 366 -3.29 2.22 22.01
C LEU A 366 -4.16 1.21 22.75
N LEU A 367 -5.25 0.74 22.12
CA LEU A 367 -6.10 -0.30 22.70
C LEU A 367 -5.32 -1.61 22.85
N ASP A 368 -4.53 -2.01 21.86
CA ASP A 368 -3.65 -3.18 21.92
C ASP A 368 -2.69 -3.08 23.13
N ASP A 369 -2.02 -1.94 23.30
CA ASP A 369 -1.13 -1.69 24.45
C ASP A 369 -1.84 -1.71 25.80
N ILE A 370 -3.09 -1.23 25.86
CA ILE A 370 -3.90 -1.30 27.07
C ILE A 370 -4.16 -2.76 27.44
N TYR A 371 -4.59 -3.59 26.50
CA TYR A 371 -4.93 -4.99 26.79
C TYR A 371 -3.71 -5.87 27.07
N ASP A 372 -2.61 -5.65 26.35
CA ASP A 372 -1.44 -6.52 26.42
C ASP A 372 -0.47 -6.15 27.53
N SER A 373 -0.33 -4.84 27.82
CA SER A 373 0.80 -4.33 28.61
C SER A 373 0.39 -3.49 29.82
N TYR A 374 -0.90 -3.23 30.07
CA TYR A 374 -1.30 -2.33 31.15
C TYR A 374 -2.49 -2.79 31.99
N ALA A 375 -3.65 -3.03 31.38
CA ALA A 375 -4.89 -3.29 32.10
C ALA A 375 -4.95 -4.71 32.68
N THR A 376 -5.61 -4.86 33.82
CA THR A 376 -5.92 -6.20 34.37
C THR A 376 -7.05 -6.86 33.56
N PRO A 377 -7.23 -8.20 33.63
CA PRO A 377 -8.33 -8.87 32.96
C PRO A 377 -9.71 -8.27 33.29
N GLU A 378 -9.94 -7.87 34.55
CA GLU A 378 -11.18 -7.25 34.99
C GLU A 378 -11.38 -5.85 34.36
N GLU A 379 -10.32 -5.04 34.27
CA GLU A 379 -10.35 -3.73 33.60
C GLU A 379 -10.60 -3.89 32.09
N CYS A 380 -9.95 -4.87 31.44
CA CYS A 380 -10.18 -5.23 30.04
C CYS A 380 -11.62 -5.65 29.78
N GLU A 381 -12.24 -6.44 30.68
CA GLU A 381 -13.66 -6.80 30.56
C GLU A 381 -14.57 -5.57 30.64
N ILE A 382 -14.27 -4.63 31.55
CA ILE A 382 -15.04 -3.39 31.69
C ILE A 382 -14.90 -2.55 30.42
N LEU A 383 -13.68 -2.35 29.92
CA LEU A 383 -13.40 -1.60 28.70
C LEU A 383 -14.12 -2.21 27.49
N THR A 384 -14.07 -3.54 27.34
CA THR A 384 -14.78 -4.28 26.28
C THR A 384 -16.29 -4.01 26.34
N LYS A 385 -16.89 -4.18 27.52
CA LYS A 385 -18.33 -3.95 27.74
C LYS A 385 -18.71 -2.48 27.50
N CYS A 386 -17.81 -1.54 27.74
CA CYS A 386 -18.04 -0.12 27.45
C CYS A 386 -18.02 0.19 25.94
N ILE A 387 -17.13 -0.46 25.17
CA ILE A 387 -17.05 -0.28 23.71
C ILE A 387 -18.24 -0.94 22.99
N GLU A 388 -18.76 -2.05 23.52
CA GLU A 388 -19.91 -2.76 22.94
C GLU A 388 -21.26 -2.06 23.15
N ARG A 389 -21.36 -1.13 24.11
CA ARG A 389 -22.57 -0.37 24.42
C ARG A 389 -22.68 0.87 23.56
#